data_AF-A0A7S0AWS0-F1
#
_entry.id   AF-A0A7S0AWS0-F1
#
_cell.length_a   1.000
_cell.length_b   1.000
_cell.length_c   1.000
_cell.angle_alpha   90.00
_cell.angle_beta   90.00
_cell.angle_gamma   90.00
#
_symmetry.space_group_name_H-M   'P 1'
#
loop_
_entity.id
_entity.type
_entity.pdbx_description
1 polymer ?
#
loop_
_entity_poly.entity_id
_entity_poly.type
_entity_poly.pdbx_seq_one_letter_code
_entity_poly.pdbx_strand_id
1 'polypeptide(L)'
;DTDADTEITATTAAPPVSDRLVEEWSVLIYDSMSAPSRSFHCLDHLWDITCSTAPAPSSSAGAGGDDTIDDIQTIAAYFHDVVYYTIDGGLSPDQSSKLTGIITIDPTDATAMSLSPDIAYYSALDPYPAMVCDVFGFDPASGMKLDPFHGMNEFLSATIAIRCLQSTLSFRHLVAMTACIEAT
;
A
#
# COMPACT_ATOMS: atom_id res chain seq x y z
N ASP A 1 -31.05 -12.81 -43.63
CA ASP A 1 -31.38 -11.39 -43.45
C ASP A 1 -32.13 -11.20 -42.16
N THR A 2 -31.52 -10.72 -41.07
CA THR A 2 -30.18 -10.14 -40.91
C THR A 2 -29.93 -10.14 -39.39
N ASP A 3 -28.89 -10.85 -38.95
CA ASP A 3 -28.35 -10.72 -37.59
C ASP A 3 -27.80 -9.29 -37.45
N ALA A 4 -28.37 -8.53 -36.51
CA ALA A 4 -27.81 -7.25 -36.09
C ALA A 4 -27.07 -7.50 -34.77
N ASP A 5 -25.83 -7.97 -34.89
CA ASP A 5 -24.83 -7.92 -33.83
C ASP A 5 -24.66 -6.45 -33.42
N THR A 6 -25.28 -6.10 -32.31
CA THR A 6 -25.03 -4.81 -31.65
C THR A 6 -23.79 -4.99 -30.81
N GLU A 7 -22.65 -4.70 -31.42
CA GLU A 7 -21.35 -4.64 -30.76
C GLU A 7 -21.40 -3.55 -29.67
N ILE A 8 -21.61 -3.95 -28.43
CA ILE A 8 -21.49 -3.08 -27.27
C ILE A 8 -19.99 -2.86 -27.05
N THR A 9 -19.42 -1.85 -27.72
CA THR A 9 -18.09 -1.34 -27.39
C THR A 9 -18.16 -0.64 -26.04
N ALA A 10 -17.97 -1.39 -24.96
CA ALA A 10 -17.77 -0.85 -23.62
C ALA A 10 -16.40 -0.18 -23.56
N THR A 11 -16.34 1.12 -23.83
CA THR A 11 -15.19 1.96 -23.52
C THR A 11 -15.02 1.99 -22.00
N THR A 12 -14.20 1.08 -21.50
CA THR A 12 -13.95 0.84 -20.07
C THR A 12 -12.79 1.72 -19.60
N ALA A 13 -12.91 3.04 -19.75
CA ALA A 13 -11.96 3.95 -19.12
C ALA A 13 -12.35 4.09 -17.64
N ALA A 14 -11.46 3.70 -16.73
CA ALA A 14 -11.65 3.97 -15.30
C ALA A 14 -11.82 5.48 -15.09
N PRO A 15 -12.69 5.90 -14.16
CA PRO A 15 -12.86 7.32 -13.88
C PRO A 15 -11.51 7.95 -13.48
N PRO A 16 -11.20 9.16 -13.97
CA PRO A 16 -9.95 9.82 -13.62
C PRO A 16 -9.89 10.08 -12.12
N VAL A 17 -8.74 9.82 -11.52
CA VAL A 17 -8.44 10.18 -10.12
C VAL A 17 -8.45 11.70 -10.02
N SER A 18 -9.04 12.24 -8.95
CA SER A 18 -9.03 13.70 -8.76
C SER A 18 -7.65 14.19 -8.36
N ASP A 19 -7.24 15.34 -8.89
CA ASP A 19 -5.96 15.98 -8.54
C ASP A 19 -5.80 16.15 -7.02
N ARG A 20 -6.91 16.42 -6.33
CA ARG A 20 -6.94 16.53 -4.87
C ARG A 20 -6.53 15.23 -4.17
N LEU A 21 -7.00 14.07 -4.62
CA LEU A 21 -6.60 12.80 -4.00
C LEU A 21 -5.12 12.51 -4.25
N VAL A 22 -4.64 12.80 -5.46
CA VAL A 22 -3.22 12.66 -5.79
C VAL A 22 -2.36 13.56 -4.91
N GLU A 23 -2.77 14.81 -4.68
CA GLU A 23 -2.11 15.74 -3.77
C GLU A 23 -2.13 15.21 -2.33
N GLU A 24 -3.28 14.77 -1.82
CA GLU A 24 -3.42 14.22 -0.46
C GLU A 24 -2.48 13.02 -0.23
N TRP A 25 -2.38 12.09 -1.19
CA TRP A 25 -1.44 10.97 -1.10
C TRP A 25 0.02 11.41 -1.20
N SER A 26 0.32 12.36 -2.08
CA SER A 26 1.68 12.88 -2.27
C SER A 26 2.18 13.59 -1.02
N VAL A 27 1.33 14.36 -0.33
CA VAL A 27 1.65 15.02 0.94
C VAL A 27 1.90 13.98 2.03
N LEU A 28 1.06 12.95 2.13
CA LEU A 28 1.26 11.86 3.09
C LEU A 28 2.62 11.17 2.89
N ILE A 29 2.96 10.82 1.65
CA ILE A 29 4.24 10.18 1.30
C ILE A 29 5.40 11.12 1.65
N TYR A 30 5.31 12.37 1.21
CA TYR A 30 6.33 13.38 1.46
C TYR A 30 6.57 13.57 2.95
N ASP A 31 5.53 13.81 3.74
CA ASP A 31 5.63 14.03 5.18
C ASP A 31 6.19 12.79 5.90
N SER A 32 5.83 11.59 5.45
CA SER A 32 6.29 10.33 6.04
C SER A 32 7.77 10.06 5.75
N MET A 33 8.26 10.40 4.56
CA MET A 33 9.62 10.07 4.11
C MET A 33 10.62 11.24 4.22
N SER A 34 10.15 12.42 4.62
CA SER A 34 10.99 13.62 4.83
C SER A 34 11.34 13.87 6.30
N ALA A 35 10.97 12.96 7.20
CA ALA A 35 11.27 13.11 8.62
C ALA A 35 12.81 13.17 8.84
N PRO A 36 13.35 14.07 9.68
CA PRO A 36 14.79 14.20 9.88
C PRO A 36 15.48 12.93 10.41
N SER A 37 14.72 12.00 10.99
CA SER A 37 15.15 10.68 11.44
C SER A 37 15.51 9.73 10.29
N ARG A 38 15.09 10.03 9.06
CA ARG A 38 15.19 9.14 7.90
C ARG A 38 16.41 9.49 7.04
N SER A 39 17.51 8.76 7.21
CA SER A 39 18.76 8.97 6.45
C SER A 39 18.97 8.02 5.26
N PHE A 40 18.26 6.88 5.22
CA PHE A 40 18.34 5.88 4.15
C PHE A 40 16.96 5.59 3.52
N HIS A 41 15.92 5.45 4.33
CA HIS A 41 14.54 5.22 3.87
C HIS A 41 13.81 6.56 3.64
N CYS A 42 14.35 7.37 2.72
CA CYS A 42 13.93 8.74 2.44
C CYS A 42 13.52 8.93 0.97
N LEU A 43 13.05 10.13 0.61
CA LEU A 43 12.62 10.44 -0.76
C LEU A 43 13.72 10.24 -1.82
N ASP A 44 14.99 10.41 -1.46
CA ASP A 44 16.10 10.16 -2.39
C ASP A 44 16.20 8.67 -2.75
N HIS A 45 15.98 7.77 -1.77
CA HIS A 45 15.94 6.33 -2.02
C HIS A 45 14.75 5.92 -2.88
N LEU A 46 13.58 6.50 -2.61
CA LEU A 46 12.39 6.32 -3.42
C LEU A 46 12.62 6.78 -4.88
N TRP A 47 13.30 7.90 -5.06
CA TRP A 47 13.67 8.40 -6.38
C TRP A 47 14.63 7.44 -7.08
N ASP A 48 15.62 6.91 -6.37
CA ASP A 48 16.51 5.89 -6.92
C ASP A 48 15.73 4.64 -7.37
N ILE A 49 14.75 4.14 -6.61
CA ILE A 49 13.94 2.98 -7.02
C ILE A 49 13.11 3.29 -8.28
N THR A 50 12.42 4.42 -8.29
CA THR A 50 11.41 4.75 -9.32
C THR A 50 12.02 5.33 -10.59
N CYS A 51 13.17 6.00 -10.51
CA CYS A 51 13.81 6.67 -11.65
C CYS A 51 15.01 5.92 -12.22
N SER A 52 15.63 4.98 -11.49
CA SER A 52 16.70 4.14 -12.05
C SER A 52 16.18 3.10 -13.05
N THR A 53 14.85 2.90 -13.11
CA THR A 53 14.17 1.87 -13.91
C THR A 53 13.24 2.44 -14.97
N ALA A 54 13.22 3.76 -15.19
CA ALA A 54 12.33 4.40 -16.17
C ALA A 54 12.64 3.91 -17.61
N PRO A 55 11.72 3.18 -18.28
CA PRO A 55 11.95 2.77 -19.66
C PRO A 55 11.74 3.92 -20.65
N ALA A 56 12.51 3.88 -21.74
CA ALA A 56 12.13 4.49 -23.01
C ALA A 56 10.75 3.96 -23.45
N PRO A 57 9.92 4.75 -24.17
CA PRO A 57 8.51 4.43 -24.39
C PRO A 57 8.31 3.02 -24.99
N SER A 58 7.47 2.22 -24.31
CA SER A 58 7.31 0.79 -24.57
C SER A 58 6.76 0.48 -25.97
N SER A 59 7.39 -0.50 -26.60
CA SER A 59 6.75 -1.35 -27.61
C SER A 59 7.18 -2.79 -27.38
N SER A 60 6.40 -3.55 -26.60
CA SER A 60 5.99 -4.94 -26.90
C SER A 60 5.64 -5.71 -25.63
N ALA A 61 4.48 -6.35 -25.67
CA ALA A 61 4.07 -7.38 -24.73
C ALA A 61 4.82 -8.69 -25.02
N GLY A 62 5.36 -9.33 -23.99
CA GLY A 62 5.90 -10.68 -24.11
C GLY A 62 6.83 -11.03 -22.96
N ALA A 63 6.47 -12.06 -22.20
CA ALA A 63 7.17 -12.54 -21.01
C ALA A 63 8.70 -12.65 -21.15
N GLY A 64 9.41 -12.13 -20.15
CA GLY A 64 10.79 -12.52 -19.81
C GLY A 64 11.82 -11.39 -19.90
N GLY A 65 12.03 -10.70 -18.77
CA GLY A 65 13.19 -9.84 -18.53
C GLY A 65 13.09 -8.46 -19.17
N ASP A 66 12.31 -7.58 -18.54
CA ASP A 66 12.41 -6.13 -18.73
C ASP A 66 12.63 -5.56 -17.31
N ASP A 67 13.78 -4.92 -17.05
CA ASP A 67 14.14 -4.32 -15.75
C ASP A 67 13.32 -3.04 -15.48
N THR A 68 12.08 -3.01 -15.97
CA THR A 68 11.14 -1.90 -15.86
C THR A 68 10.17 -2.19 -14.75
N ILE A 69 10.13 -1.31 -13.75
CA ILE A 69 9.12 -1.34 -12.72
C ILE A 69 7.76 -1.09 -13.38
N ASP A 70 6.80 -1.99 -13.19
CA ASP A 70 5.44 -1.79 -13.70
C ASP A 70 4.69 -0.71 -12.87
N ASP A 71 3.55 -0.24 -13.36
CA ASP A 71 2.80 0.84 -12.69
C ASP A 71 2.43 0.49 -11.24
N ILE A 72 2.20 -0.80 -10.94
CA ILE A 72 1.83 -1.26 -9.59
C ILE A 72 3.05 -1.28 -8.68
N GLN A 73 4.18 -1.77 -9.16
CA GLN A 73 5.44 -1.74 -8.43
C GLN A 73 5.90 -0.30 -8.16
N THR A 74 5.64 0.62 -9.10
CA THR A 74 5.94 2.05 -8.93
C THR A 74 5.13 2.64 -7.78
N ILE A 75 3.81 2.38 -7.75
CA ILE A 75 2.95 2.82 -6.66
C ILE A 75 3.36 2.15 -5.34
N ALA A 76 3.67 0.85 -5.35
CA ALA A 76 4.16 0.14 -4.16
C ALA A 76 5.43 0.80 -3.59
N ALA A 77 6.39 1.15 -4.45
CA ALA A 77 7.62 1.84 -4.04
C ALA A 77 7.32 3.17 -3.34
N TYR A 78 6.37 3.97 -3.86
CA TYR A 78 5.94 5.22 -3.21
C TYR A 78 5.40 5.03 -1.80
N PHE A 79 4.81 3.87 -1.50
CA PHE A 79 4.17 3.62 -0.22
C PHE A 79 4.96 2.74 0.75
N HIS A 80 5.95 1.96 0.30
CA HIS A 80 6.54 0.89 1.13
C HIS A 80 7.11 1.36 2.48
N ASP A 81 7.57 2.61 2.53
CA ASP A 81 8.21 3.22 3.70
C ASP A 81 7.38 4.32 4.38
N VAL A 82 6.08 4.46 4.07
CA VAL A 82 5.27 5.51 4.71
C VAL A 82 5.13 5.32 6.23
N VAL A 83 5.39 4.13 6.76
CA VAL A 83 5.53 3.88 8.19
C VAL A 83 6.91 3.31 8.49
N TYR A 84 7.63 3.94 9.41
CA TYR A 84 8.87 3.39 9.98
C TYR A 84 8.88 3.63 11.48
N TYR A 85 8.00 2.91 12.14
CA TYR A 85 7.54 3.22 13.49
C TYR A 85 8.69 3.27 14.51
N THR A 86 9.66 2.36 14.40
CA THR A 86 10.81 2.28 15.30
C THR A 86 11.80 3.43 15.14
N ILE A 87 11.87 4.03 13.95
CA ILE A 87 12.79 5.15 13.65
C ILE A 87 12.11 6.49 13.90
N ASP A 88 10.84 6.61 13.54
CA ASP A 88 10.07 7.86 13.69
C ASP A 88 9.54 8.06 15.12
N GLY A 89 9.52 6.99 15.93
CA GLY A 89 9.11 7.06 17.35
C GLY A 89 7.61 7.20 17.55
N GLY A 90 6.81 6.89 16.53
CA GLY A 90 5.35 6.96 16.57
C GLY A 90 4.71 7.03 15.19
N LEU A 91 3.38 7.16 15.16
CA LEU A 91 2.59 7.41 13.96
C LEU A 91 2.18 8.89 13.90
N SER A 92 2.15 9.46 12.69
CA SER A 92 1.52 10.76 12.47
C SER A 92 0.00 10.68 12.68
N PRO A 93 -0.71 11.82 12.87
CA PRO A 93 -2.16 11.83 12.99
C PRO A 93 -2.87 11.21 11.78
N ASP A 94 -2.37 11.45 10.56
CA ASP A 94 -2.99 10.89 9.35
C ASP A 94 -2.76 9.38 9.26
N GLN A 95 -1.54 8.91 9.53
CA GLN A 95 -1.23 7.47 9.60
C GLN A 95 -2.10 6.76 10.66
N SER A 96 -2.22 7.34 11.85
CA SER A 96 -3.06 6.80 12.93
C SER A 96 -4.53 6.71 12.54
N SER A 97 -5.04 7.71 11.81
CA SER A 97 -6.42 7.72 11.34
C SER A 97 -6.71 6.57 10.36
N LYS A 98 -5.75 6.26 9.46
CA LYS A 98 -5.88 5.19 8.47
C LYS A 98 -5.72 3.80 9.07
N LEU A 99 -4.97 3.68 10.18
CA LEU A 99 -4.74 2.42 10.91
C LEU A 99 -5.77 2.16 12.02
N THR A 100 -6.77 3.03 12.16
CA THR A 100 -7.84 2.86 13.15
C THR A 100 -8.60 1.55 12.93
N GLY A 101 -8.76 0.77 14.01
CA GLY A 101 -9.41 -0.54 13.97
C GLY A 101 -8.54 -1.68 13.43
N ILE A 102 -7.30 -1.39 13.01
CA ILE A 102 -6.36 -2.40 12.50
C ILE A 102 -5.35 -2.80 13.57
N ILE A 103 -4.90 -1.83 14.35
CA ILE A 103 -3.86 -2.01 15.36
C ILE A 103 -4.34 -1.57 16.74
N THR A 104 -3.77 -2.18 17.75
CA THR A 104 -3.85 -1.73 19.14
C THR A 104 -2.44 -1.46 19.64
N ILE A 105 -2.24 -0.32 20.28
CA ILE A 105 -0.97 0.03 20.93
C ILE A 105 -1.13 -0.25 22.43
N ASP A 106 -0.15 -0.93 23.03
CA ASP A 106 -0.18 -1.24 24.46
C ASP A 106 -0.14 0.06 25.28
N PRO A 107 -1.08 0.27 26.22
CA PRO A 107 -1.11 1.50 27.04
C PRO A 107 0.08 1.62 28.01
N THR A 108 0.80 0.52 28.26
CA THR A 108 1.97 0.47 29.14
C THR A 108 3.30 0.47 28.38
N ASP A 109 3.26 0.18 27.08
CA ASP A 109 4.42 0.17 26.20
C ASP A 109 4.02 0.69 24.82
N ALA A 110 4.25 1.98 24.56
CA ALA A 110 3.92 2.61 23.29
C ALA A 110 4.70 2.02 22.10
N THR A 111 5.73 1.19 22.34
CA THR A 111 6.47 0.50 21.27
C THR A 111 5.84 -0.84 20.90
N ALA A 112 4.98 -1.39 21.76
CA ALA A 112 4.31 -2.66 21.53
C ALA A 112 2.98 -2.47 20.80
N MET A 113 2.89 -3.03 19.60
CA MET A 113 1.70 -3.00 18.77
C MET A 113 1.17 -4.43 18.55
N SER A 114 -0.14 -4.58 18.42
CA SER A 114 -0.78 -5.86 18.12
C SER A 114 -1.88 -5.66 17.08
N LEU A 115 -2.17 -6.71 16.31
CA LEU A 115 -3.32 -6.70 15.41
C LEU A 115 -4.62 -6.66 16.20
N SER A 116 -5.56 -5.85 15.71
CA SER A 116 -6.91 -5.81 16.25
C SER A 116 -7.70 -7.03 15.78
N PRO A 117 -8.33 -7.80 16.70
CA PRO A 117 -9.26 -8.86 16.34
C PRO A 117 -10.47 -8.35 15.52
N ASP A 118 -10.74 -7.04 15.56
CA ASP A 118 -11.78 -6.38 14.77
C ASP A 118 -11.59 -6.58 13.26
N ILE A 119 -10.34 -6.76 12.79
CA ILE A 119 -10.05 -7.09 11.38
C ILE A 119 -10.82 -8.34 10.97
N ALA A 120 -10.72 -9.41 11.75
CA ALA A 120 -11.39 -10.67 11.45
C ALA A 120 -12.92 -10.52 11.58
N TYR A 121 -13.38 -9.83 12.63
CA TYR A 121 -14.80 -9.63 12.92
C TYR A 121 -15.53 -8.81 11.84
N TYR A 122 -14.90 -7.76 11.31
CA TYR A 122 -15.50 -6.87 10.30
C TYR A 122 -15.09 -7.18 8.86
N SER A 123 -14.38 -8.27 8.60
CA SER A 123 -13.87 -8.66 7.26
C SER A 123 -14.95 -8.72 6.17
N ALA A 124 -16.20 -9.04 6.53
CA ALA A 124 -17.32 -9.05 5.59
C ALA A 124 -17.78 -7.65 5.14
N LEU A 125 -17.52 -6.62 5.95
CA LEU A 125 -17.86 -5.23 5.66
C LEU A 125 -16.67 -4.47 5.05
N ASP A 126 -15.47 -4.80 5.50
CA ASP A 126 -14.21 -4.21 5.07
C ASP A 126 -13.18 -5.33 4.84
N PRO A 127 -13.11 -5.88 3.61
CA PRO A 127 -12.25 -7.04 3.33
C PRO A 127 -10.77 -6.68 3.20
N TYR A 128 -10.44 -5.40 3.09
CA TYR A 128 -9.09 -4.95 2.74
C TYR A 128 -8.04 -5.23 3.81
N PRO A 129 -8.29 -4.99 5.12
CA PRO A 129 -7.29 -5.30 6.15
C PRO A 129 -7.05 -6.80 6.30
N ALA A 130 -8.10 -7.62 6.12
CA ALA A 130 -7.98 -9.07 6.11
C ALA A 130 -7.13 -9.55 4.93
N MET A 131 -7.33 -8.97 3.74
CA MET A 131 -6.50 -9.25 2.56
C MET A 131 -5.02 -8.91 2.82
N VAL A 132 -4.71 -7.78 3.47
CA VAL A 132 -3.32 -7.45 3.82
C VAL A 132 -2.75 -8.48 4.79
N CYS A 133 -3.51 -8.89 5.80
CA CYS A 133 -3.09 -9.97 6.71
C CYS A 133 -2.79 -11.27 5.96
N ASP A 134 -3.65 -11.66 5.00
CA ASP A 134 -3.47 -12.87 4.20
C ASP A 134 -2.18 -12.83 3.38
N VAL A 135 -1.83 -11.68 2.78
CA VAL A 135 -0.58 -11.52 2.02
C VAL A 135 0.64 -11.64 2.92
N PHE A 136 0.61 -11.05 4.11
CA PHE A 136 1.70 -11.10 5.09
C PHE A 136 1.73 -12.39 5.92
N GLY A 137 0.72 -13.26 5.78
CA GLY A 137 0.58 -14.48 6.60
C GLY A 137 0.28 -14.19 8.07
N PHE A 138 -0.30 -13.03 8.38
CA PHE A 138 -0.65 -12.65 9.75
C PHE A 138 -2.04 -13.17 10.12
N ASP A 139 -2.20 -13.63 11.37
CA ASP A 139 -3.49 -14.09 11.90
C ASP A 139 -4.15 -13.00 12.77
N PRO A 140 -5.09 -12.21 12.23
CA PRO A 140 -5.76 -11.16 13.00
C PRO A 140 -6.64 -11.71 14.12
N ALA A 141 -7.14 -12.95 14.04
CA ALA A 141 -8.01 -13.53 15.06
C ALA A 141 -7.27 -13.85 16.37
N SER A 142 -5.95 -14.01 16.29
CA SER A 142 -5.09 -14.28 17.45
C SER A 142 -4.77 -13.05 18.29
N GLY A 143 -4.97 -11.84 17.76
CA GLY A 143 -4.48 -10.60 18.38
C GLY A 143 -2.95 -10.56 18.47
N MET A 144 -2.24 -11.15 17.50
CA MET A 144 -0.79 -11.28 17.53
C MET A 144 -0.08 -9.93 17.68
N LYS A 145 1.05 -9.96 18.39
CA LYS A 145 1.97 -8.82 18.47
C LYS A 145 2.65 -8.64 17.11
N LEU A 146 2.74 -7.40 16.67
CA LEU A 146 3.54 -7.03 15.51
C LEU A 146 4.99 -6.87 15.96
N ASP A 147 5.90 -7.51 15.24
CA ASP A 147 7.33 -7.49 15.53
C ASP A 147 8.05 -6.62 14.49
N PRO A 148 8.80 -5.59 14.91
CA PRO A 148 9.62 -4.77 14.02
C PRO A 148 10.57 -5.55 13.11
N PHE A 149 10.97 -6.77 13.47
CA PHE A 149 11.87 -7.62 12.69
C PHE A 149 11.14 -8.62 11.78
N HIS A 150 9.81 -8.63 11.77
CA HIS A 150 8.98 -9.55 10.98
C HIS A 150 7.95 -8.78 10.14
N GLY A 151 8.38 -7.74 9.41
CA GLY A 151 7.53 -7.07 8.42
C GLY A 151 6.52 -6.07 8.97
N MET A 152 6.68 -5.61 10.21
CA MET A 152 5.71 -4.69 10.83
C MET A 152 5.59 -3.37 10.05
N ASN A 153 6.69 -2.75 9.66
CA ASN A 153 6.65 -1.44 8.99
C ASN A 153 5.98 -1.57 7.62
N GLU A 154 6.35 -2.60 6.87
CA GLU A 154 5.85 -2.96 5.55
C GLU A 154 4.35 -3.26 5.63
N PHE A 155 3.90 -4.01 6.64
CA PHE A 155 2.47 -4.28 6.87
C PHE A 155 1.68 -3.00 7.12
N LEU A 156 2.19 -2.09 7.96
CA LEU A 156 1.52 -0.83 8.28
C LEU A 156 1.50 0.10 7.05
N SER A 157 2.61 0.19 6.33
CA SER A 157 2.74 0.91 5.06
C SER A 157 1.76 0.39 4.00
N ALA A 158 1.69 -0.92 3.82
CA ALA A 158 0.75 -1.56 2.91
C ALA A 158 -0.70 -1.26 3.30
N THR A 159 -1.04 -1.38 4.59
CA THR A 159 -2.38 -1.04 5.07
C THR A 159 -2.75 0.41 4.74
N ILE A 160 -1.83 1.36 4.95
CA ILE A 160 -2.04 2.77 4.60
C ILE A 160 -2.23 2.96 3.10
N ALA A 161 -1.40 2.30 2.28
CA ALA A 161 -1.52 2.35 0.81
C ALA A 161 -2.91 1.89 0.35
N ILE A 162 -3.40 0.79 0.91
CA ILE A 162 -4.71 0.24 0.58
C ILE A 162 -5.82 1.20 1.01
N ARG A 163 -5.75 1.80 2.20
CA ARG A 163 -6.73 2.82 2.62
C ARG A 163 -6.80 4.01 1.69
N CYS A 164 -5.66 4.42 1.12
CA CYS A 164 -5.59 5.51 0.16
C CYS A 164 -6.18 5.12 -1.21
N LEU A 165 -5.87 3.90 -1.68
CA LEU A 165 -6.08 3.51 -3.07
C LEU A 165 -7.31 2.61 -3.31
N GLN A 166 -7.96 2.11 -2.25
CA GLN A 166 -9.07 1.15 -2.34
C GLN A 166 -10.27 1.61 -3.17
N SER A 167 -10.50 2.93 -3.27
CA SER A 167 -11.58 3.51 -4.10
C SER A 167 -11.20 3.69 -5.57
N THR A 168 -9.93 3.47 -5.91
CA THR A 168 -9.34 3.84 -7.20
C THR A 168 -8.83 2.62 -7.95
N LEU A 169 -8.13 1.72 -7.24
CA LEU A 169 -7.55 0.52 -7.82
C LEU A 169 -8.49 -0.68 -7.65
N SER A 170 -8.44 -1.59 -8.62
CA SER A 170 -9.14 -2.87 -8.51
C SER A 170 -8.57 -3.71 -7.36
N PHE A 171 -9.39 -4.60 -6.79
CA PHE A 171 -8.95 -5.53 -5.75
C PHE A 171 -7.71 -6.33 -6.17
N ARG A 172 -7.64 -6.77 -7.44
CA ARG A 172 -6.47 -7.47 -7.99
C ARG A 172 -5.20 -6.63 -7.92
N HIS A 173 -5.29 -5.34 -8.26
CA HIS A 173 -4.14 -4.43 -8.22
C HIS A 173 -3.72 -4.11 -6.80
N LEU A 174 -4.68 -3.98 -5.89
CA LEU A 174 -4.44 -3.80 -4.47
C LEU A 174 -3.68 -4.99 -3.87
N VAL A 175 -4.09 -6.23 -4.17
CA VAL A 175 -3.36 -7.45 -3.75
C VAL A 175 -1.94 -7.47 -4.30
N ALA A 176 -1.76 -7.18 -5.60
CA ALA A 176 -0.44 -7.16 -6.22
C ALA A 176 0.47 -6.10 -5.57
N MET A 177 -0.05 -4.89 -5.32
CA MET A 177 0.67 -3.83 -4.64
C MET A 177 1.06 -4.22 -3.21
N THR A 178 0.15 -4.85 -2.44
CA THR A 178 0.47 -5.35 -1.10
C THR A 178 1.59 -6.36 -1.14
N ALA A 179 1.58 -7.30 -2.09
CA ALA A 179 2.67 -8.27 -2.26
C ALA A 179 4.00 -7.61 -2.65
N CYS A 180 3.96 -6.54 -3.45
CA CYS A 180 5.17 -5.76 -3.76
C CYS A 180 5.75 -5.07 -2.52
N ILE A 181 4.91 -4.52 -1.63
CA ILE A 181 5.36 -3.90 -0.38
C ILE A 181 5.86 -4.95 0.61
N GLU A 182 5.25 -6.13 0.68
CA GLU A 182 5.71 -7.23 1.55
C GLU A 182 7.10 -7.75 1.15
N ALA A 183 7.45 -7.64 -0.13
CA ALA A 183 8.72 -8.14 -0.67
C ALA A 183 9.92 -7.18 -0.52
N THR A 184 9.76 -6.01 0.14
CA THR A 184 10.83 -5.03 0.38
C THR A 184 11.59 -5.34 1.67
#